data_AF-C2KWF0-F1
#
_entry.id   AF-C2KWF0-F1
#
_cell.length_a   1.000
_cell.length_b   1.000
_cell.length_c   1.000
_cell.angle_alpha   90.00
_cell.angle_beta   90.00
_cell.angle_gamma   90.00
#
_symmetry.space_group_name_H-M   'P 1'
#
loop_
_entity.id
_entity.type
_entity.pdbx_description
1 polymer ?
#
loop_
_entity_poly.entity_id
_entity_poly.type
_entity_poly.pdbx_seq_one_letter_code
_entity_poly.pdbx_strand_id
1 'polypeptide(L)'
;MKRDFALILPNADTAEHEVMAITIFDSPTEADMGARAIYGATAYAMESSMWDLKEPCIYKDGAFFNLKMKEMRDEKGELQFVRVGEEKAERIPSQAEQIAELKQQNEELRQTVNSLVLDSLGGE
;
A
#
# COMPACT_ATOMS: atom_id res chain seq x y z
N MET A 1 2.01 19.14 2.88
CA MET A 1 1.50 18.24 1.82
C MET A 1 0.50 17.32 2.49
N LYS A 2 -0.71 17.23 1.95
CA LYS A 2 -1.77 16.36 2.45
C LYS A 2 -1.40 14.90 2.19
N ARG A 3 -1.47 14.05 3.22
CA ARG A 3 -1.08 12.64 3.16
C ARG A 3 -2.26 11.77 3.52
N ASP A 4 -2.34 10.60 2.90
CA ASP A 4 -3.36 9.60 3.20
C ASP A 4 -2.92 8.78 4.41
N PHE A 5 -3.87 8.57 5.31
CA PHE A 5 -3.73 7.72 6.47
C PHE A 5 -4.86 6.71 6.50
N ALA A 6 -4.49 5.46 6.73
CA ALA A 6 -5.41 4.39 7.10
C ALA A 6 -5.73 4.51 8.60
N LEU A 7 -7.01 4.66 8.93
CA LEU A 7 -7.51 4.61 10.29
C LEU A 7 -7.79 3.15 10.65
N ILE A 8 -7.14 2.66 11.68
CA ILE A 8 -7.05 1.24 12.00
C ILE A 8 -7.66 0.98 13.36
N LEU A 9 -8.53 -0.03 13.43
CA LEU A 9 -9.12 -0.53 14.66
C LEU A 9 -8.62 -1.96 14.93
N PRO A 10 -7.86 -2.18 16.02
CA PRO A 10 -7.54 -3.52 16.48
C PRO A 10 -8.80 -4.27 16.89
N ASN A 11 -9.03 -5.43 16.29
CA ASN A 11 -10.10 -6.35 16.64
C ASN A 11 -9.58 -7.38 17.66
N ALA A 12 -10.12 -7.35 18.87
CA ALA A 12 -9.68 -8.23 19.96
C ALA A 12 -10.05 -9.70 19.74
N ASP A 13 -11.11 -9.98 18.95
CA ASP A 13 -11.62 -11.33 18.73
C ASP A 13 -10.82 -12.08 17.66
N THR A 14 -10.37 -11.36 16.63
CA THR A 14 -9.60 -11.93 15.51
C THR A 14 -8.11 -11.67 15.62
N ALA A 15 -7.68 -10.78 16.52
CA ALA A 15 -6.33 -10.22 16.60
C ALA A 15 -5.87 -9.50 15.32
N GLU A 16 -6.80 -9.18 14.42
CA GLU A 16 -6.52 -8.44 13.19
C GLU A 16 -6.66 -6.94 13.42
N HIS A 17 -5.89 -6.15 12.68
CA HIS A 17 -5.98 -4.71 12.73
C HIS A 17 -6.69 -4.23 11.46
N GLU A 18 -8.00 -4.01 11.58
CA GLU A 18 -8.89 -3.72 10.45
C GLU A 18 -8.74 -2.25 10.02
N VAL A 19 -8.56 -2.01 8.72
CA VAL A 19 -8.60 -0.65 8.18
C VAL A 19 -10.05 -0.23 8.04
N MET A 20 -10.46 0.76 8.83
CA MET A 20 -11.84 1.23 8.91
C MET A 20 -12.16 2.32 7.88
N ALA A 21 -11.15 3.13 7.53
CA ALA A 21 -11.25 4.18 6.53
C ALA A 21 -9.86 4.61 6.09
N ILE A 22 -9.74 5.10 4.86
CA ILE A 22 -8.56 5.81 4.36
C ILE A 22 -8.94 7.26 4.11
N THR A 23 -8.21 8.19 4.72
CA THR A 23 -8.53 9.62 4.58
C THR A 23 -7.30 10.50 4.77
N ILE A 24 -7.44 11.77 4.40
CA ILE A 24 -6.35 12.73 4.32
C ILE A 24 -6.23 13.51 5.63
N PHE A 25 -5.02 13.59 6.16
CA PHE A 25 -4.65 14.49 7.26
C PHE A 25 -3.38 15.28 6.94
N ASP A 26 -3.17 16.36 7.69
CA ASP A 26 -1.97 17.18 7.54
C ASP A 26 -0.77 16.60 8.32
N SER A 27 -1.02 15.83 9.39
CA SER A 27 0.03 15.19 10.19
C SER A 27 -0.39 13.83 10.78
N PRO A 28 0.58 12.96 11.13
CA PRO A 28 0.28 11.70 11.83
C PRO A 28 -0.45 11.89 13.16
N THR A 29 -0.12 12.94 13.91
CA THR A 29 -0.76 13.26 15.19
C THR A 29 -2.26 13.53 15.03
N GLU A 30 -2.63 14.33 14.02
CA GLU A 30 -4.04 14.61 13.74
C GLU A 30 -4.79 13.36 13.30
N ALA A 31 -4.16 12.53 12.47
CA ALA A 31 -4.73 11.26 12.02
C ALA A 31 -5.00 10.32 13.20
N ASP A 32 -4.03 10.17 14.12
CA ASP A 32 -4.16 9.34 15.32
C ASP A 32 -5.28 9.85 16.25
N MET A 33 -5.36 11.18 16.45
CA MET A 33 -6.44 11.79 17.22
C MET A 33 -7.81 11.54 16.57
N GLY A 34 -7.89 11.66 15.24
CA GLY A 34 -9.10 11.38 14.46
C GLY A 34 -9.53 9.92 14.57
N ALA A 35 -8.60 8.97 14.40
CA ALA A 35 -8.85 7.54 14.55
C ALA A 35 -9.47 7.23 15.92
N ARG A 36 -8.86 7.75 16.99
CA ARG A 36 -9.32 7.52 18.36
C ARG A 36 -10.66 8.16 18.67
N ALA A 37 -10.91 9.34 18.13
CA ALA A 37 -12.18 10.05 18.31
C ALA A 37 -13.35 9.33 17.62
N ILE A 38 -13.10 8.71 16.45
CA ILE A 38 -14.14 8.07 15.64
C ILE A 38 -14.35 6.60 16.06
N TYR A 39 -13.28 5.84 16.22
CA TYR A 39 -13.33 4.38 16.40
C TYR A 39 -12.96 3.91 17.82
N GLY A 40 -12.57 4.82 18.71
CA GLY A 40 -12.30 4.53 20.12
C GLY A 40 -10.82 4.49 20.50
N ALA A 41 -10.54 4.38 21.80
CA ALA A 41 -9.22 4.66 22.37
C ALA A 41 -8.07 3.76 21.86
N THR A 42 -8.37 2.56 21.37
CA THR A 42 -7.39 1.60 20.84
C THR A 42 -7.11 1.80 19.36
N ALA A 43 -7.90 2.61 18.67
CA ALA A 43 -7.67 2.92 17.27
C ALA A 43 -6.41 3.79 17.10
N TYR A 44 -5.81 3.68 15.93
CA TYR A 44 -4.61 4.44 15.56
C TYR A 44 -4.59 4.64 14.04
N ALA A 45 -3.68 5.48 13.55
CA ALA A 45 -3.53 5.80 12.15
C ALA A 45 -2.15 5.41 11.63
N MET A 46 -2.10 4.95 10.38
CA MET A 46 -0.85 4.65 9.68
C MET A 46 -0.83 5.32 8.32
N GLU A 47 0.30 5.94 7.97
CA GLU A 47 0.48 6.58 6.65
C GLU A 47 0.37 5.51 5.55
N SER A 48 -0.54 5.75 4.60
CA SER A 48 -0.92 4.78 3.56
C SER A 48 -0.65 5.27 2.14
N SER A 49 -0.19 6.51 1.95
CA SER A 49 0.05 7.10 0.61
C SER A 49 1.02 6.31 -0.28
N MET A 50 1.84 5.45 0.31
CA MET A 50 2.83 4.64 -0.41
C MET A 50 2.32 3.21 -0.71
N TRP A 51 1.03 2.94 -0.56
CA TRP A 51 0.47 1.59 -0.70
C TRP A 51 -0.77 1.57 -1.62
N ASP A 52 -0.85 0.60 -2.53
CA ASP A 52 -2.07 0.33 -3.33
C ASP A 52 -3.10 -0.42 -2.48
N LEU A 53 -3.89 0.33 -1.71
CA LEU A 53 -4.92 -0.22 -0.83
C LEU A 53 -6.26 -0.37 -1.53
N LYS A 54 -6.89 -1.53 -1.35
CA LYS A 54 -8.23 -1.86 -1.84
C LYS A 54 -9.08 -2.29 -0.66
N GLU A 55 -10.10 -1.51 -0.34
CA GLU A 55 -11.02 -1.86 0.73
C GLU A 55 -11.87 -3.09 0.33
N PRO A 56 -12.05 -4.07 1.23
CA PRO A 56 -11.54 -4.11 2.61
C PRO A 56 -10.07 -4.55 2.69
N CYS A 57 -9.30 -3.97 3.63
CA CYS A 57 -7.90 -4.30 3.87
C CYS A 57 -7.56 -4.31 5.37
N ILE A 58 -6.45 -4.94 5.73
CA ILE A 58 -5.95 -5.04 7.11
C ILE A 58 -4.49 -4.60 7.20
N TYR A 59 -4.05 -4.23 8.40
CA TYR A 59 -2.65 -3.96 8.70
C TYR A 59 -2.07 -5.09 9.56
N LYS A 60 -0.94 -5.66 9.17
CA LYS A 60 -0.31 -6.77 9.89
C LYS A 60 1.20 -6.76 9.63
N ASP A 61 1.99 -7.07 10.66
CA ASP A 61 3.44 -7.23 10.55
C ASP A 61 4.16 -6.06 9.83
N GLY A 62 3.69 -4.83 10.06
CA GLY A 62 4.27 -3.63 9.46
C GLY A 62 3.82 -3.30 8.03
N ALA A 63 2.92 -4.09 7.44
CA ALA A 63 2.45 -3.93 6.06
C ALA A 63 0.92 -4.01 5.94
N PHE A 64 0.39 -3.48 4.84
CA PHE A 64 -1.02 -3.61 4.50
C PHE A 64 -1.27 -4.85 3.66
N PHE A 65 -2.45 -5.46 3.84
CA PHE A 65 -2.93 -6.62 3.09
C PHE A 65 -4.34 -6.35 2.59
N ASN A 66 -4.54 -6.42 1.27
CA ASN A 66 -5.85 -6.31 0.63
C ASN A 66 -6.60 -7.64 0.77
N LEU A 67 -7.83 -7.59 1.28
CA LEU A 67 -8.62 -8.79 1.46
C LEU A 67 -9.29 -9.18 0.14
N LYS A 68 -9.20 -10.46 -0.20
CA LYS A 68 -9.94 -11.03 -1.33
C LYS A 68 -11.29 -11.49 -0.81
N MET A 69 -12.34 -10.79 -1.23
CA MET A 69 -13.73 -11.13 -0.91
C MET A 69 -14.39 -11.83 -2.10
N LYS A 70 -15.24 -12.82 -1.83
CA LYS A 70 -16.05 -13.49 -2.82
C LYS A 70 -17.52 -13.38 -2.43
N GLU A 71 -18.35 -13.00 -3.40
CA GLU A 71 -19.79 -13.07 -3.27
C GLU A 71 -20.24 -14.53 -3.35
N MET A 72 -20.88 -15.01 -2.30
CA MET A 72 -21.51 -16.32 -2.24
C MET A 72 -22.96 -16.17 -1.80
N ARG A 73 -23.84 -17.03 -2.32
CA ARG A 73 -25.22 -17.10 -1.83
C ARG A 73 -25.29 -18.13 -0.73
N ASP A 74 -25.91 -17.76 0.37
CA ASP A 74 -26.19 -18.71 1.45
C ASP A 74 -27.33 -19.66 1.10
N GLU A 75 -27.64 -20.59 2.03
CA GLU A 75 -28.69 -21.60 1.86
C GLU A 75 -30.10 -20.99 1.69
N LYS A 76 -30.29 -19.72 2.07
CA LYS A 76 -31.54 -18.97 1.92
C LYS A 76 -31.56 -18.12 0.65
N GLY A 77 -30.47 -18.13 -0.11
CA GLY A 77 -30.32 -17.37 -1.36
C GLY A 77 -29.86 -15.92 -1.17
N GLU A 78 -29.50 -15.51 0.04
CA GLU A 78 -29.00 -14.17 0.35
C GLU A 78 -27.52 -14.05 -0.01
N LEU A 79 -27.13 -12.88 -0.56
CA LEU A 79 -25.75 -12.59 -0.92
C LEU A 79 -24.92 -12.28 0.33
N GLN A 80 -23.84 -13.04 0.53
CA GLN A 80 -22.85 -12.84 1.58
C GLN A 80 -21.47 -12.63 0.95
N PHE A 81 -20.71 -11.68 1.49
CA PHE A 81 -19.30 -11.48 1.14
C PHE A 81 -18.43 -12.28 2.09
N VAL A 82 -17.75 -13.30 1.56
CA VAL A 82 -16.88 -14.16 2.36
C VAL A 82 -15.44 -13.88 1.99
N ARG A 83 -14.58 -13.71 3.00
CA ARG A 83 -13.14 -13.60 2.80
C ARG A 83 -12.58 -14.94 2.31
N VAL A 84 -11.96 -14.92 1.14
CA VAL A 84 -11.35 -16.09 0.50
C VAL A 84 -9.82 -16.04 0.51
N GLY A 85 -9.23 -14.92 0.92
CA GLY A 85 -7.79 -14.78 1.08
C GLY A 85 -7.36 -13.34 1.37
N GLU A 86 -6.06 -13.13 1.38
CA GLU A 86 -5.40 -11.83 1.53
C GLU A 86 -4.18 -11.76 0.63
N GLU A 87 -3.82 -10.55 0.21
CA GLU A 87 -2.63 -10.29 -0.61
C GLU A 87 -1.94 -9.03 -0.10
N LYS A 88 -0.61 -9.09 0.05
CA LYS A 88 0.17 -7.94 0.51
C LYS A 88 0.01 -6.79 -0.48
N ALA A 89 -0.35 -5.61 0.04
CA ALA A 89 -0.48 -4.42 -0.78
C ALA A 89 0.86 -4.06 -1.43
N GLU A 90 0.80 -3.67 -2.71
CA GLU A 90 1.98 -3.23 -3.44
C GLU A 90 2.40 -1.83 -2.96
N ARG A 91 3.71 -1.61 -2.90
CA ARG A 91 4.25 -0.29 -2.57
C ARG A 91 4.26 0.58 -3.82
N ILE A 92 3.63 1.74 -3.73
CA ILE A 92 3.67 2.77 -4.78
C ILE A 92 4.97 3.57 -4.58
N PRO A 93 5.92 3.52 -5.54
CA PRO A 93 7.14 4.31 -5.45
C PRO A 93 6.83 5.79 -5.57
N SER A 94 7.48 6.61 -4.74
CA SER A 94 7.34 8.06 -4.79
C SER A 94 7.93 8.62 -6.09
N GLN A 95 7.50 9.83 -6.47
CA GLN A 95 8.07 10.52 -7.63
C GLN A 95 9.60 10.69 -7.53
N ALA A 96 10.12 10.98 -6.34
CA ALA A 96 11.57 11.13 -6.13
C ALA A 96 12.31 9.80 -6.36
N GLU A 97 11.75 8.69 -5.89
CA GLU A 97 12.31 7.35 -6.10
C GLU A 97 12.27 6.96 -7.58
N GLN A 98 11.14 7.19 -8.26
CA GLN A 98 11.01 6.94 -9.70
C GLN A 98 12.04 7.75 -10.51
N ILE A 99 12.25 9.03 -10.17
CA ILE A 99 13.26 9.88 -10.81
C ILE A 99 14.67 9.33 -10.57
N ALA A 100 14.97 8.89 -9.35
CA ALA A 100 16.27 8.31 -9.03
C ALA A 100 16.54 7.03 -9.82
N GLU A 101 15.54 6.14 -9.89
CA GLU A 101 15.62 4.90 -10.67
C GLU A 101 15.80 5.16 -12.16
N LEU A 102 15.03 6.09 -12.74
CA LEU A 102 15.17 6.50 -14.15
C LEU A 102 16.55 7.09 -14.46
N LYS A 103 17.14 7.83 -13.52
CA LYS A 103 18.51 8.36 -13.68
C LYS A 103 19.53 7.23 -13.70
N GLN A 104 19.39 6.23 -12.82
CA GLN A 104 20.26 5.07 -12.80
C GLN A 104 20.15 4.25 -14.09
N GLN A 105 18.93 3.95 -14.55
CA GLN A 105 18.71 3.23 -15.80
C GLN A 105 19.29 3.97 -17.01
N ASN A 106 19.15 5.30 -17.07
CA ASN A 106 19.75 6.09 -18.15
C ASN A 106 21.29 6.03 -18.15
N GLU A 107 21.91 6.01 -16.97
CA GLU A 107 23.37 5.90 -16.85
C GLU A 107 23.86 4.52 -17.30
N GLU A 108 23.19 3.44 -16.86
CA GLU A 108 23.48 2.07 -17.29
C GLU A 108 23.32 1.89 -18.81
N LEU A 109 22.26 2.46 -19.38
CA LEU A 109 22.04 2.46 -20.83
C LEU A 109 23.14 3.22 -21.58
N ARG A 110 23.56 4.40 -21.09
CA ARG A 110 24.66 5.17 -21.68
C ARG A 110 25.97 4.40 -21.66
N GLN A 111 26.27 3.73 -20.55
CA GLN A 111 27.48 2.91 -20.43
C GLN A 111 27.45 1.72 -21.40
N THR A 112 26.30 1.05 -21.51
CA THR A 112 26.11 -0.06 -22.45
C THR A 112 26.27 0.40 -23.90
N VAL A 113 25.67 1.52 -24.28
CA VAL A 113 25.82 2.10 -25.62
C VAL A 113 27.27 2.47 -25.90
N ASN A 114 27.97 3.11 -24.96
CA ASN A 114 29.38 3.45 -25.12
C ASN A 114 30.25 2.21 -25.30
N SER A 115 30.00 1.14 -24.54
CA SER A 115 30.69 -0.14 -24.69
C SER A 115 30.47 -0.74 -26.09
N LEU A 116 29.21 -0.83 -26.53
CA LEU A 116 28.88 -1.37 -27.85
C LEU A 116 29.48 -0.56 -28.99
N VAL A 117 29.50 0.78 -28.85
CA VAL A 117 30.13 1.67 -29.83
C VAL A 117 31.64 1.45 -29.86
N LEU A 118 32.30 1.34 -28.69
CA LEU A 118 33.73 1.00 -28.60
C LEU A 118 34.03 -0.37 -29.24
N ASP A 119 33.23 -1.39 -28.96
CA ASP A 119 33.38 -2.72 -29.56
C ASP A 119 33.17 -2.68 -31.09
N SER A 120 32.26 -1.84 -31.57
CA SER A 120 32.02 -1.67 -33.02
C SER A 120 33.12 -0.87 -33.73
N LEU A 121 33.82 0.03 -33.01
CA LEU A 121 34.92 0.83 -33.54
C LEU A 121 36.28 0.13 -33.42
N GLY A 122 36.40 -0.86 -32.53
CA GLY A 122 37.60 -1.68 -32.34
C GLY A 122 37.68 -2.93 -33.23
N GLY A 123 36.75 -3.10 -34.18
CA GLY A 123 36.72 -4.21 -35.12
C GLY A 123 37.60 -3.98 -36.35
N GLU A 124 38.92 -4.14 -36.18
CA GLU A 124 39.89 -4.51 -37.23
C GLU A 124 40.75 -5.68 -36.76
#